data_AF-A0A7C0UQ18-F1
#
_entry.id   AF-A0A7C0UQ18-F1
#
_cell.length_a   1.000
_cell.length_b   1.000
_cell.length_c   1.000
_cell.angle_alpha   90.00
_cell.angle_beta   90.00
_cell.angle_gamma   90.00
#
_symmetry.space_group_name_H-M   'P 1'
#
loop_
_entity.id
_entity.type
_entity.pdbx_description
1 polymer ?
#
loop_
_entity_poly.entity_id
_entity_poly.type
_entity_poly.pdbx_seq_one_letter_code
_entity_poly.pdbx_strand_id
1 'polypeptide(L)'
;MSDEKALSLLKQMPPNKRTVWKVNSYLSLYGTREEIEESLKVLNEEMLRLLGINKSNEREARILLQKMIDQGVITAEVLFDGNLVFSKKRIIENIKEIIKSGDMHRLNDYTYKFLIDACGSIAHFDKEGWIGHYPTVNHLRKFFLKNEYGKRVLKFQPYWAGDRIEIIKKIEALLGIRGETDEG
;
A
#
# COMPACT_ATOMS: atom_id res chain seq x y z
N MET A 1 21.93 9.07 -15.29
CA MET A 1 21.32 9.10 -16.63
C MET A 1 20.61 10.45 -16.73
N SER A 2 20.74 11.22 -17.80
CA SER A 2 19.91 12.43 -17.93
C SER A 2 18.44 12.02 -18.05
N ASP A 3 17.54 12.75 -17.40
CA ASP A 3 16.09 12.44 -17.39
C ASP A 3 15.51 12.32 -18.80
N GLU A 4 16.05 13.07 -19.77
CA GLU A 4 15.66 13.01 -21.18
C GLU A 4 15.94 11.64 -21.85
N LYS A 5 17.08 11.00 -21.53
CA LYS A 5 17.42 9.69 -22.09
C LYS A 5 16.59 8.58 -21.45
N ALA A 6 16.17 8.78 -20.21
CA ALA A 6 15.27 7.89 -19.50
C ALA A 6 13.84 7.98 -20.09
N LEU A 7 13.33 9.20 -20.29
CA LEU A 7 12.02 9.44 -20.92
C LEU A 7 11.97 8.95 -22.37
N SER A 8 13.07 9.03 -23.14
CA SER A 8 13.09 8.53 -24.52
C SER A 8 12.98 7.00 -24.61
N LEU A 9 13.54 6.26 -23.64
CA LEU A 9 13.37 4.81 -23.52
C LEU A 9 11.93 4.43 -23.15
N LEU A 10 11.32 5.19 -22.25
CA LEU A 10 9.93 4.97 -21.83
C LEU A 10 8.95 5.15 -23.01
N LYS A 11 9.21 6.11 -23.90
CA LYS A 11 8.40 6.34 -25.12
C LYS A 11 8.40 5.17 -26.11
N GLN A 12 9.44 4.33 -26.10
CA GLN A 12 9.53 3.14 -26.96
C GLN A 12 8.69 1.96 -26.43
N MET A 13 8.13 2.07 -25.23
CA MET A 13 7.34 1.00 -24.63
C MET A 13 5.91 0.93 -25.18
N PRO A 14 5.32 -0.28 -25.28
CA PRO A 14 3.92 -0.43 -25.64
C PRO A 14 3.03 0.29 -24.60
N PRO A 15 2.07 1.12 -25.03
CA PRO A 15 1.32 2.00 -24.11
C PRO A 15 0.55 1.23 -23.03
N ASN A 16 0.01 0.06 -23.37
CA ASN A 16 -0.84 -0.73 -22.47
C ASN A 16 -0.06 -1.75 -21.61
N LYS A 17 1.25 -1.89 -21.81
CA LYS A 17 2.05 -2.85 -21.05
C LYS A 17 2.43 -2.24 -19.70
N ARG A 18 2.02 -2.89 -18.60
CA ARG A 18 2.50 -2.52 -17.27
C ARG A 18 3.97 -2.92 -17.11
N THR A 19 4.77 -2.03 -16.54
CA THR A 19 6.21 -2.23 -16.33
C THR A 19 6.67 -1.64 -15.01
N VAL A 20 7.83 -2.08 -14.54
CA VAL A 20 8.54 -1.41 -13.45
C VAL A 20 9.55 -0.42 -14.06
N TRP A 21 9.54 0.81 -13.55
CA TRP A 21 10.51 1.86 -13.87
C TRP A 21 11.29 2.25 -12.62
N LYS A 22 12.62 2.12 -12.67
CA LYS A 22 13.48 2.52 -11.54
C LYS A 22 13.74 4.02 -11.60
N VAL A 23 13.23 4.75 -10.62
CA VAL A 23 13.53 6.17 -10.45
C VAL A 23 14.96 6.31 -9.93
N ASN A 24 15.27 5.58 -8.85
CA ASN A 24 16.61 5.49 -8.29
C ASN A 24 16.83 4.14 -7.58
N SER A 25 17.83 4.07 -6.69
CA SER A 25 18.21 2.82 -6.02
C SER A 25 17.17 2.27 -5.03
N TYR A 26 16.24 3.10 -4.56
CA TYR A 26 15.23 2.72 -3.57
C TYR A 26 13.80 3.02 -4.02
N LEU A 27 13.58 3.83 -5.05
CA LEU A 27 12.25 4.17 -5.54
C LEU A 27 12.02 3.63 -6.94
N SER A 28 10.91 2.94 -7.13
CA SER A 28 10.44 2.45 -8.43
C SER A 28 8.95 2.72 -8.61
N LEU A 29 8.53 2.86 -9.86
CA LEU A 29 7.14 3.03 -10.26
C LEU A 29 6.68 1.78 -11.01
N TYR A 30 5.46 1.34 -10.78
CA TYR A 30 4.82 0.27 -11.54
C TYR A 30 3.51 0.75 -12.13
N GLY A 31 3.38 0.64 -13.45
CA GLY A 31 2.21 1.16 -14.15
C GLY A 31 2.34 1.04 -15.66
N THR A 32 1.32 1.54 -16.35
CA THR A 32 1.36 1.83 -17.78
C THR A 32 2.35 2.96 -18.07
N ARG A 33 2.68 3.15 -19.35
CA ARG A 33 3.56 4.23 -19.76
C ARG A 33 3.06 5.59 -19.27
N GLU A 34 1.78 5.88 -19.49
CA GLU A 34 1.15 7.15 -19.11
C GLU A 34 1.19 7.38 -17.59
N GLU A 35 0.84 6.37 -16.79
CA GLU A 35 0.90 6.44 -15.33
C GLU A 35 2.32 6.77 -14.84
N ILE A 36 3.35 6.14 -15.43
CA ILE A 36 4.75 6.37 -15.10
C ILE A 36 5.20 7.77 -15.54
N GLU A 37 4.85 8.21 -16.75
CA GLU A 37 5.19 9.54 -17.27
C GLU A 37 4.63 10.64 -16.37
N GLU A 38 3.36 10.58 -16.01
CA GLU A 38 2.75 11.57 -15.11
C GLU A 38 3.37 11.54 -13.72
N SER A 39 3.64 10.35 -13.19
CA SER A 39 4.26 10.19 -11.86
C SER A 39 5.72 10.69 -11.83
N LEU A 40 6.46 10.58 -12.94
CA LEU A 40 7.84 11.08 -13.03
C LEU A 40 7.92 12.62 -13.03
N LYS A 41 6.87 13.32 -13.48
CA LYS A 41 6.82 14.79 -13.40
C LYS A 41 6.88 15.28 -11.95
N VAL A 42 6.37 14.48 -11.01
CA VAL A 42 6.29 14.82 -9.58
C VAL A 42 7.34 14.10 -8.72
N LEU A 43 7.83 12.94 -9.16
CA LEU A 43 8.85 12.13 -8.46
C LEU A 43 10.19 12.14 -9.20
N ASN A 44 10.68 13.32 -9.59
CA ASN A 44 12.03 13.49 -10.11
C ASN A 44 13.07 13.70 -8.99
N GLU A 45 14.35 13.56 -9.32
CA GLU A 45 15.46 13.65 -8.36
C GLU A 45 15.51 14.98 -7.58
N GLU A 46 15.11 16.09 -8.18
CA GLU A 46 15.05 17.39 -7.50
C GLU A 46 13.94 17.39 -6.45
N MET A 47 12.73 16.98 -6.83
CA MET A 47 11.59 16.89 -5.93
C MET A 47 11.83 15.91 -4.78
N LEU A 48 12.43 14.75 -5.06
CA LEU A 48 12.78 13.78 -4.01
C LEU A 48 13.74 14.40 -2.99
N ARG A 49 14.73 15.18 -3.45
CA ARG A 49 15.69 15.87 -2.58
C ARG A 49 15.02 16.97 -1.75
N LEU A 50 14.16 17.79 -2.36
CA LEU A 50 13.41 18.86 -1.68
C LEU A 50 12.47 18.31 -0.61
N LEU A 51 11.81 17.20 -0.91
CA LEU A 51 10.92 16.49 0.03
C LEU A 51 11.69 15.64 1.05
N GLY A 52 13.02 15.57 0.93
CA GLY A 52 13.89 14.77 1.77
C GLY A 52 13.66 13.26 1.65
N ILE A 53 13.00 12.77 0.60
CA ILE A 53 12.69 11.34 0.40
C ILE A 53 13.98 10.59 0.09
N ASN A 54 14.46 9.77 1.03
CA ASN A 54 15.67 8.97 0.85
C ASN A 54 15.62 7.65 1.62
N LYS A 55 16.58 6.74 1.38
CA LYS A 55 16.57 5.41 2.01
C LYS A 55 16.67 5.45 3.54
N SER A 56 17.37 6.44 4.12
CA SER A 56 17.59 6.51 5.57
C SER A 56 16.35 6.94 6.36
N ASN A 57 15.35 7.55 5.70
CA ASN A 57 14.10 8.00 6.31
C ASN A 57 12.87 7.33 5.69
N GLU A 58 12.98 6.04 5.35
CA GLU A 58 11.92 5.28 4.67
C GLU A 58 10.54 5.45 5.32
N ARG A 59 10.47 5.43 6.65
CA ARG A 59 9.21 5.57 7.39
C ARG A 59 8.47 6.86 7.04
N GLU A 60 9.15 7.99 7.13
CA GLU A 60 8.61 9.32 6.84
C GLU A 60 8.37 9.49 5.33
N ALA A 61 9.29 8.98 4.51
CA ALA A 61 9.16 8.96 3.05
C ALA A 61 7.89 8.24 2.60
N ARG A 62 7.61 7.06 3.13
CA ARG A 62 6.41 6.27 2.80
C ARG A 62 5.12 6.98 3.20
N ILE A 63 5.12 7.68 4.35
CA ILE A 63 3.97 8.49 4.78
C ILE A 63 3.73 9.66 3.81
N LEU A 64 4.79 10.32 3.34
CA LEU A 64 4.67 11.42 2.39
C LEU A 64 4.18 10.92 1.02
N LEU A 65 4.76 9.85 0.51
CA LEU A 65 4.33 9.20 -0.74
C LEU A 65 2.88 8.75 -0.67
N GLN A 66 2.44 8.16 0.45
CA GLN A 66 1.05 7.81 0.69
C GLN A 66 0.11 9.03 0.55
N LYS A 67 0.49 10.20 1.10
CA LYS A 67 -0.31 11.43 0.95
C LYS A 67 -0.42 11.87 -0.50
N MET A 68 0.68 11.83 -1.25
CA MET A 68 0.69 12.20 -2.67
C MET A 68 -0.18 11.26 -3.51
N ILE A 69 -0.15 9.95 -3.21
CA ILE A 69 -1.04 8.95 -3.83
C ILE A 69 -2.50 9.25 -3.49
N ASP A 70 -2.82 9.50 -2.21
CA ASP A 70 -4.19 9.78 -1.76
C ASP A 70 -4.77 11.08 -2.37
N GLN A 71 -3.90 12.04 -2.70
CA GLN A 71 -4.23 13.28 -3.40
C GLN A 71 -4.39 13.10 -4.93
N GLY A 72 -4.06 11.93 -5.47
CA GLY A 72 -4.10 11.66 -6.92
C GLY A 72 -2.98 12.33 -7.71
N VAL A 73 -1.93 12.81 -7.03
CA VAL A 73 -0.77 13.46 -7.66
C VAL A 73 0.14 12.42 -8.31
N ILE A 74 0.18 11.21 -7.76
CA ILE A 74 0.90 10.06 -8.31
C ILE A 74 -0.14 9.03 -8.79
N THR A 75 -0.04 8.64 -10.05
CA THR A 75 -0.99 7.71 -10.69
C THR A 75 -0.45 6.29 -10.79
N ALA A 76 0.87 6.13 -10.90
CA ALA A 76 1.52 4.82 -10.86
C ALA A 76 1.57 4.25 -9.44
N GLU A 77 1.69 2.93 -9.34
CA GLU A 77 2.03 2.29 -8.06
C GLU A 77 3.47 2.65 -7.68
N VAL A 78 3.68 2.99 -6.41
CA VAL A 78 4.99 3.39 -5.90
C VAL A 78 5.58 2.26 -5.07
N LEU A 79 6.76 1.78 -5.45
CA LEU A 79 7.53 0.79 -4.70
C LEU A 79 8.72 1.48 -4.04
N PHE A 80 8.78 1.41 -2.71
CA PHE A 80 9.94 1.85 -1.93
C PHE A 80 10.69 0.60 -1.43
N ASP A 81 11.95 0.44 -1.82
CA ASP A 81 12.79 -0.75 -1.61
C ASP A 81 12.06 -2.05 -2.01
N GLY A 82 11.40 -2.01 -3.17
CA GLY A 82 10.59 -3.12 -3.70
C GLY A 82 9.23 -3.33 -3.03
N ASN A 83 8.90 -2.56 -1.98
CA ASN A 83 7.67 -2.67 -1.21
C ASN A 83 6.66 -1.59 -1.62
N LEU A 84 5.47 -2.01 -2.05
CA LEU A 84 4.37 -1.10 -2.43
C LEU A 84 4.02 -0.15 -1.29
N VAL A 85 3.86 1.14 -1.62
CA VAL A 85 3.29 2.17 -0.75
C VAL A 85 1.79 2.23 -1.01
N PHE A 86 0.99 1.99 0.03
CA PHE A 86 -0.46 1.86 -0.11
C PHE A 86 -1.20 3.18 0.09
N SER A 87 -2.25 3.41 -0.71
CA SER A 87 -3.22 4.48 -0.51
C SER A 87 -4.06 4.22 0.73
N LYS A 88 -3.97 5.10 1.73
CA LYS A 88 -4.79 5.02 2.94
C LYS A 88 -6.23 5.32 2.62
N LYS A 89 -6.50 6.30 1.76
CA LYS A 89 -7.86 6.67 1.37
C LYS A 89 -8.63 5.48 0.78
N ARG A 90 -8.07 4.82 -0.24
CA ARG A 90 -8.72 3.71 -0.95
C ARG A 90 -9.03 2.53 -0.02
N ILE A 91 -8.05 2.13 0.80
CA ILE A 91 -8.23 1.00 1.73
C ILE A 91 -9.29 1.35 2.78
N ILE A 92 -9.20 2.53 3.40
CA ILE A 92 -10.13 2.91 4.47
C ILE A 92 -11.56 3.08 3.95
N GLU A 93 -11.75 3.59 2.74
CA GLU A 93 -13.07 3.68 2.11
C GLU A 93 -13.68 2.30 1.90
N ASN A 94 -12.92 1.34 1.38
CA ASN A 94 -13.42 -0.01 1.17
C ASN A 94 -13.71 -0.75 2.49
N ILE A 95 -12.86 -0.59 3.51
CA ILE A 95 -13.11 -1.16 4.85
C ILE A 95 -14.38 -0.56 5.46
N LYS A 96 -14.62 0.75 5.34
CA LYS A 96 -15.87 1.38 5.80
C LYS A 96 -17.09 0.83 5.07
N GLU A 97 -16.98 0.59 3.77
CA GLU A 97 -18.07 0.03 2.96
C GLU A 97 -18.43 -1.39 3.41
N ILE A 98 -17.43 -2.24 3.65
CA ILE A 98 -17.59 -3.59 4.20
C ILE A 98 -18.27 -3.52 5.58
N ILE A 99 -17.78 -2.65 6.48
CA ILE A 99 -18.38 -2.50 7.82
C ILE A 99 -19.82 -2.02 7.75
N LYS A 100 -20.11 -1.04 6.89
CA LYS A 100 -21.45 -0.46 6.74
C LYS A 100 -22.45 -1.47 6.18
N SER A 101 -22.02 -2.27 5.21
CA SER A 101 -22.88 -3.27 4.55
C SER A 101 -22.98 -4.60 5.31
N GLY A 102 -21.98 -4.93 6.13
CA GLY A 102 -21.82 -6.25 6.73
C GLY A 102 -21.38 -7.33 5.72
N ASP A 103 -21.07 -6.97 4.48
CA ASP A 103 -20.83 -7.88 3.37
C ASP A 103 -19.35 -7.89 2.95
N MET A 104 -18.70 -9.03 3.13
CA MET A 104 -17.29 -9.22 2.78
C MET A 104 -17.04 -9.33 1.27
N HIS A 105 -18.07 -9.61 0.45
CA HIS A 105 -17.94 -9.59 -1.02
C HIS A 105 -17.70 -8.18 -1.58
N ARG A 106 -17.85 -7.15 -0.74
CA ARG A 106 -17.42 -5.78 -1.09
C ARG A 106 -15.91 -5.58 -1.01
N LEU A 107 -15.14 -6.55 -0.54
CA LEU A 107 -13.68 -6.49 -0.57
C LEU A 107 -13.21 -6.32 -2.03
N ASN A 108 -12.51 -5.22 -2.30
CA ASN A 108 -11.94 -4.98 -3.61
C ASN A 108 -10.51 -5.54 -3.69
N ASP A 109 -10.02 -5.74 -4.91
CA ASP A 109 -8.71 -6.37 -5.14
C ASP A 109 -7.55 -5.57 -4.55
N TYR A 110 -7.69 -4.23 -4.45
CA TYR A 110 -6.67 -3.37 -3.88
C TYR A 110 -6.53 -3.55 -2.36
N THR A 111 -7.65 -3.61 -1.64
CA THR A 111 -7.68 -3.90 -0.21
C THR A 111 -7.29 -5.34 0.06
N TYR A 112 -7.73 -6.29 -0.77
CA TYR A 112 -7.28 -7.68 -0.67
C TYR A 112 -5.76 -7.80 -0.83
N LYS A 113 -5.17 -7.13 -1.84
CA LYS A 113 -3.72 -7.04 -2.03
C LYS A 113 -3.00 -6.52 -0.78
N PHE A 114 -3.56 -5.50 -0.12
CA PHE A 114 -3.02 -5.01 1.14
C PHE A 114 -3.04 -6.08 2.25
N LEU A 115 -4.12 -6.86 2.37
CA LEU A 115 -4.20 -7.92 3.39
C LEU A 115 -3.11 -8.99 3.19
N ILE A 116 -2.89 -9.44 1.95
CA ILE A 116 -1.87 -10.46 1.64
C ILE A 116 -0.44 -9.92 1.74
N ASP A 117 -0.17 -8.71 1.21
CA ASP A 117 1.19 -8.17 1.12
C ASP A 117 1.67 -7.54 2.43
N ALA A 118 0.74 -7.04 3.27
CA ALA A 118 1.08 -6.24 4.44
C ALA A 118 0.54 -6.79 5.77
N CYS A 119 -0.56 -7.56 5.79
CA CYS A 119 -1.19 -7.95 7.05
C CYS A 119 -0.85 -9.37 7.52
N GLY A 120 -0.08 -10.14 6.73
CA GLY A 120 0.26 -11.52 7.08
C GLY A 120 -0.88 -12.49 6.82
N SER A 121 -1.53 -12.33 5.67
CA SER A 121 -2.44 -13.31 5.07
C SER A 121 -1.68 -14.13 4.03
N ILE A 122 -1.51 -15.43 4.25
CA ILE A 122 -0.64 -16.31 3.45
C ILE A 122 -1.32 -17.56 2.89
N ALA A 123 -2.44 -17.98 3.46
CA ALA A 123 -3.07 -19.26 3.15
C ALA A 123 -4.07 -19.21 1.98
N HIS A 124 -4.28 -18.04 1.37
CA HIS A 124 -5.39 -17.82 0.43
C HIS A 124 -4.88 -17.56 -0.98
N PHE A 125 -5.23 -18.45 -1.91
CA PHE A 125 -4.83 -18.39 -3.33
C PHE A 125 -5.40 -17.16 -4.05
N ASP A 126 -6.63 -16.77 -3.70
CA ASP A 126 -7.33 -15.64 -4.28
C ASP A 126 -8.26 -14.96 -3.25
N LYS A 127 -8.90 -13.88 -3.71
CA LYS A 127 -9.82 -13.07 -2.91
C LYS A 127 -11.04 -13.86 -2.45
N GLU A 128 -11.61 -14.72 -3.29
CA GLU A 128 -12.82 -15.47 -2.94
C GLU A 128 -12.51 -16.54 -1.89
N GLY A 129 -11.35 -17.19 -1.97
CA GLY A 129 -10.84 -18.09 -0.93
C GLY A 129 -10.60 -17.37 0.40
N TRP A 130 -10.13 -16.11 0.34
CA TRP A 130 -9.98 -15.27 1.53
C TRP A 130 -11.35 -14.92 2.15
N ILE A 131 -12.32 -14.50 1.34
CA ILE A 131 -13.70 -14.21 1.79
C ILE A 131 -14.37 -15.45 2.35
N GLY A 132 -14.20 -16.62 1.73
CA GLY A 132 -14.74 -17.89 2.22
C GLY A 132 -14.21 -18.27 3.59
N HIS A 133 -12.94 -17.94 3.90
CA HIS A 133 -12.35 -18.17 5.22
C HIS A 133 -12.71 -17.07 6.24
N TYR A 134 -12.80 -15.81 5.81
CA TYR A 134 -13.17 -14.67 6.65
C TYR A 134 -14.51 -14.03 6.20
N PRO A 135 -15.65 -14.72 6.32
CA PRO A 135 -16.90 -14.31 5.65
C PRO A 135 -17.66 -13.17 6.34
N THR A 136 -17.17 -12.65 7.46
CA THR A 136 -17.88 -11.58 8.19
C THR A 136 -16.94 -10.49 8.70
N VAL A 137 -17.49 -9.32 9.00
CA VAL A 137 -16.75 -8.22 9.66
C VAL A 137 -16.09 -8.67 10.96
N ASN A 138 -16.71 -9.60 11.71
CA ASN A 138 -16.10 -10.15 12.92
C ASN A 138 -14.89 -11.05 12.61
N HIS A 139 -14.91 -11.78 11.50
CA HIS A 139 -13.73 -12.53 11.04
C HIS A 139 -12.59 -11.59 10.66
N LEU A 140 -12.89 -10.51 9.93
CA LEU A 140 -11.92 -9.44 9.66
C LEU A 140 -11.35 -8.85 10.96
N ARG A 141 -12.20 -8.56 11.95
CA ARG A 141 -11.74 -8.11 13.28
C ARG A 141 -10.81 -9.11 13.95
N LYS A 142 -11.16 -10.40 13.96
CA LYS A 142 -10.32 -11.48 14.52
C LYS A 142 -8.98 -11.59 13.79
N PHE A 143 -8.97 -11.47 12.46
CA PHE A 143 -7.75 -11.44 11.66
C PHE A 143 -6.82 -10.28 12.07
N PHE A 144 -7.36 -9.08 12.29
CA PHE A 144 -6.55 -7.93 12.74
C PHE A 144 -6.00 -8.11 14.16
N LEU A 145 -6.74 -8.78 15.05
CA LEU A 145 -6.28 -9.15 16.39
C LEU A 145 -5.18 -10.23 16.34
N LYS A 146 -5.30 -11.20 15.43
CA LYS A 146 -4.38 -12.31 15.27
C LYS A 146 -4.38 -12.78 13.81
N ASN A 147 -3.33 -12.42 13.07
CA ASN A 147 -3.13 -12.85 11.70
C ASN A 147 -2.70 -14.34 11.64
N GLU A 148 -2.43 -14.83 10.44
CA GLU A 148 -2.08 -16.24 10.22
C GLU A 148 -0.71 -16.64 10.79
N TYR A 149 0.12 -15.66 11.14
CA TYR A 149 1.35 -15.86 11.91
C TYR A 149 1.13 -15.83 13.43
N GLY A 150 -0.12 -15.73 13.88
CA GLY A 150 -0.47 -15.66 15.30
C GLY A 150 -0.16 -14.33 15.97
N LYS A 151 0.11 -13.26 15.21
CA LYS A 151 0.45 -11.92 15.73
C LYS A 151 -0.66 -10.92 15.43
N ARG A 152 -0.83 -9.92 16.31
CA ARG A 152 -1.66 -8.74 15.99
C ARG A 152 -1.08 -8.04 14.77
N VAL A 153 -1.92 -7.68 13.79
CA VAL A 153 -1.48 -7.10 12.51
C VAL A 153 -0.64 -5.83 12.71
N LEU A 154 -1.00 -5.00 13.70
CA LEU A 154 -0.20 -3.82 14.06
C LEU A 154 1.18 -4.17 14.62
N LYS A 155 1.26 -5.16 15.53
CA LYS A 155 2.55 -5.61 16.13
C LYS A 155 3.41 -6.41 15.15
N PHE A 156 2.82 -6.89 14.05
CA PHE A 156 3.55 -7.57 12.97
C PHE A 156 4.31 -6.60 12.05
N GLN A 157 3.95 -5.31 12.04
CA GLN A 157 4.58 -4.37 11.12
C GLN A 157 6.03 -4.04 11.50
N PRO A 158 6.94 -3.98 10.53
CA PRO A 158 8.26 -3.42 10.77
C PRO A 158 8.16 -1.89 10.96
N TYR A 159 9.09 -1.33 11.74
CA TYR A 159 9.06 0.10 12.09
C TYR A 159 9.10 1.05 10.87
N TRP A 160 9.75 0.62 9.78
CA TRP A 160 9.91 1.41 8.56
C TRP A 160 8.60 1.54 7.76
N ALA A 161 7.60 0.68 7.99
CA ALA A 161 6.37 0.65 7.21
C ALA A 161 5.34 1.70 7.65
N GLY A 162 5.75 2.98 7.68
CA GLY A 162 4.95 4.09 8.20
C GLY A 162 3.55 4.20 7.57
N ASP A 163 3.46 4.04 6.25
CA ASP A 163 2.21 4.03 5.48
C ASP A 163 1.25 2.91 5.93
N ARG A 164 1.77 1.69 6.14
CA ARG A 164 0.99 0.51 6.55
C ARG A 164 0.51 0.66 7.99
N ILE A 165 1.39 1.09 8.89
CA ILE A 165 1.07 1.33 10.31
C ILE A 165 -0.09 2.33 10.43
N GLU A 166 -0.06 3.42 9.67
CA GLU A 166 -1.11 4.44 9.69
C GLU A 166 -2.46 3.95 9.13
N ILE A 167 -2.43 3.03 8.16
CA ILE A 167 -3.63 2.35 7.66
C ILE A 167 -4.18 1.40 8.74
N ILE A 168 -3.33 0.54 9.30
CA ILE A 168 -3.73 -0.50 10.26
C ILE A 168 -4.33 0.12 11.51
N LYS A 169 -3.71 1.15 12.08
CA LYS A 169 -4.28 1.90 13.22
C LYS A 169 -5.70 2.38 12.93
N LYS A 170 -5.94 2.88 11.71
CA LYS A 170 -7.26 3.37 11.32
C LYS A 170 -8.26 2.23 11.13
N ILE A 171 -7.85 1.10 10.56
CA ILE A 171 -8.68 -0.11 10.44
C ILE A 171 -9.06 -0.63 11.83
N GLU A 172 -8.09 -0.79 12.73
CA GLU A 172 -8.34 -1.26 14.10
C GLU A 172 -9.34 -0.35 14.83
N ALA A 173 -9.20 0.97 14.69
CA ALA A 173 -10.16 1.92 15.24
C ALA A 173 -11.57 1.74 14.66
N LEU A 174 -11.71 1.52 13.34
CA LEU A 174 -13.00 1.27 12.69
C LEU A 174 -13.63 -0.05 13.12
N LEU A 175 -12.81 -1.07 13.38
CA LEU A 175 -13.26 -2.39 13.85
C LEU A 175 -13.49 -2.42 15.35
N GLY A 176 -13.28 -1.31 16.07
CA GLY A 176 -13.44 -1.23 17.53
C GLY A 176 -12.43 -2.09 18.30
N ILE A 177 -11.24 -2.31 17.73
CA ILE A 177 -10.12 -2.97 18.41
C ILE A 177 -9.46 -1.92 19.29
N ARG A 178 -9.67 -2.04 20.60
CA ARG A 178 -8.97 -1.21 21.61
C ARG A 178 -7.72 -1.96 22.05
N GLY A 179 -6.63 -1.23 22.27
CA GLY A 179 -5.39 -1.83 22.75
C GLY A 179 -5.63 -2.46 24.13
N GLU A 180 -5.51 -3.77 24.23
CA GLU A 180 -4.92 -4.34 25.43
C GLU A 180 -3.52 -3.73 25.52
N THR A 181 -3.34 -2.94 26.57
CA THR A 181 -2.04 -2.55 27.09
C THR A 181 -1.16 -3.79 27.19
N ASP A 182 0.12 -3.60 26.91
CA ASP A 182 1.15 -4.62 27.00
C ASP A 182 1.12 -5.32 28.37
N GLU A 183 0.61 -6.55 28.42
CA GLU A 183 0.90 -7.52 29.47
C GLU A 183 1.09 -8.90 28.83
N GLY A 184 2.30 -9.45 29.01
CA GLY A 184 2.73 -10.75 28.50
C GLY A 184 4.10 -10.70 27.87
#